data_AF-A0A7W1IXA2-F1
#
_entry.id   AF-A0A7W1IXA2-F1
#
_cell.length_a   1.000
_cell.length_b   1.000
_cell.length_c   1.000
_cell.angle_alpha   90.00
_cell.angle_beta   90.00
_cell.angle_gamma   90.00
#
_symmetry.space_group_name_H-M   'P 1'
#
loop_
_entity.id
_entity.type
_entity.pdbx_description
1 polymer ?
#
loop_
_entity_poly.entity_id
_entity_poly.type
_entity_poly.pdbx_seq_one_letter_code
_entity_poly.pdbx_strand_id
1 'polypeptide(L)'
;IFIRPSLIEQDRLISPTGATVAEDRPLNYFIAHEVAHAMEYNNLGFSKYNALNQWVREGIADHIGRDKFDFDKMLENYRNNLPMMDYKQSGLYLEYQLLAEYMFKYKGANVESLLEKNPSETEVKNEMQNLTK
;
A
#
# COMPACT_ATOMS: atom_id res chain seq x y z
N ILE A 1 8.21 12.75 9.05
CA ILE A 1 8.44 11.30 9.20
C ILE A 1 8.68 11.02 10.67
N PHE A 2 7.80 10.26 11.32
CA PHE A 2 7.99 9.80 12.69
C PHE A 2 8.01 8.27 12.67
N ILE A 3 9.13 7.69 13.09
CA ILE A 3 9.30 6.23 13.16
C ILE A 3 8.99 5.79 14.58
N ARG A 4 8.15 4.77 14.73
CA ARG A 4 7.81 4.19 16.03
C ARG A 4 9.05 3.58 16.72
N PRO A 5 8.99 3.31 18.04
CA PRO A 5 10.03 2.54 18.71
C PRO A 5 10.34 1.26 17.93
N SER A 6 11.62 0.93 17.79
CA SER A 6 12.09 -0.14 16.91
C SER A 6 13.35 -0.80 17.45
N LEU A 7 13.55 -2.05 17.04
CA LEU A 7 14.75 -2.83 17.24
C LEU A 7 15.55 -2.75 15.94
N ILE A 8 16.40 -1.73 15.82
CA ILE A 8 17.15 -1.42 14.59
C ILE A 8 17.98 -2.62 14.12
N GLU A 9 18.71 -3.25 15.03
CA GLU A 9 19.55 -4.43 14.75
C GLU A 9 18.78 -5.64 14.21
N GLN A 10 17.45 -5.67 14.40
CA GLN A 10 16.58 -6.76 13.98
C GLN A 10 15.63 -6.36 12.86
N ASP A 11 15.74 -5.13 12.32
CA ASP A 11 14.85 -4.59 11.28
C ASP A 11 13.36 -4.72 11.67
N ARG A 12 13.03 -4.44 12.95
CA ARG A 12 11.68 -4.67 13.50
C ARG A 12 11.11 -3.46 14.21
N LEU A 13 9.81 -3.21 14.03
CA LEU A 13 9.07 -2.23 14.83
C LEU A 13 8.55 -2.84 16.12
N ILE A 14 8.39 -1.99 17.12
CA ILE A 14 7.67 -2.28 18.35
C ILE A 14 6.27 -1.64 18.22
N SER A 15 5.24 -2.46 18.37
CA SER A 15 3.85 -2.03 18.36
C SER A 15 3.54 -1.18 19.60
N PRO A 16 2.40 -0.46 19.64
CA PRO A 16 1.97 0.26 20.84
C PRO A 16 1.81 -0.62 22.09
N THR A 17 1.62 -1.92 21.92
CA THR A 17 1.49 -2.88 23.02
C THR A 17 2.84 -3.40 23.53
N GLY A 18 3.95 -2.96 22.93
CA GLY A 18 5.31 -3.41 23.26
C GLY A 18 5.75 -4.70 22.54
N ALA A 19 4.88 -5.31 21.73
CA ALA A 19 5.21 -6.51 20.96
C ALA A 19 5.94 -6.15 19.66
N THR A 20 6.81 -7.02 19.15
CA THR A 20 7.40 -6.82 17.82
C THR A 20 6.36 -7.02 16.73
N VAL A 21 6.34 -6.13 15.73
CA VAL A 21 5.55 -6.31 14.50
C VAL A 21 6.07 -7.53 13.72
N ALA A 22 5.17 -8.16 12.95
CA ALA A 22 5.49 -9.32 12.12
C ALA A 22 6.61 -9.05 11.11
N GLU A 23 7.38 -10.09 10.78
CA GLU A 23 8.57 -10.01 9.91
C GLU A 23 8.26 -9.60 8.47
N ASP A 24 7.00 -9.75 8.04
CA ASP A 24 6.55 -9.40 6.69
C ASP A 24 6.42 -7.88 6.47
N ARG A 25 6.65 -7.08 7.52
CA ARG A 25 6.73 -5.61 7.50
C ARG A 25 7.92 -5.14 8.34
N PRO A 26 9.14 -5.29 7.80
CA PRO A 26 10.37 -4.86 8.47
C PRO A 26 10.45 -3.33 8.66
N LEU A 27 11.40 -2.88 9.47
CA LEU A 27 11.62 -1.46 9.76
C LEU A 27 11.95 -0.66 8.50
N ASN A 28 12.80 -1.17 7.62
CA ASN A 28 13.09 -0.54 6.33
C ASN A 28 11.83 -0.32 5.46
N TYR A 29 10.90 -1.28 5.43
CA TYR A 29 9.61 -1.16 4.74
C TYR A 29 8.82 0.02 5.30
N PHE A 30 8.69 0.11 6.63
CA PHE A 30 7.96 1.23 7.25
C PHE A 30 8.64 2.57 7.01
N ILE A 31 9.98 2.63 7.05
CA ILE A 31 10.72 3.85 6.76
C ILE A 31 10.41 4.32 5.34
N ALA A 32 10.52 3.42 4.36
CA ALA A 32 10.27 3.73 2.96
C ALA A 32 8.80 4.13 2.72
N HIS A 33 7.84 3.46 3.37
CA HIS A 33 6.41 3.81 3.34
C HIS A 33 6.15 5.23 3.83
N GLU A 34 6.70 5.60 4.99
CA GLU A 34 6.51 6.94 5.56
C GLU A 34 7.27 8.03 4.78
N VAL A 35 8.41 7.69 4.17
CA VAL A 35 9.11 8.58 3.23
C VAL A 35 8.26 8.82 1.98
N ALA A 36 7.61 7.78 1.43
CA ALA A 36 6.73 7.91 0.27
C ALA A 36 5.60 8.92 0.53
N HIS A 37 4.90 8.84 1.67
CA HIS A 37 3.89 9.84 2.04
C HIS A 37 4.44 11.26 2.13
N ALA A 38 5.64 11.43 2.69
CA ALA A 38 6.27 12.74 2.74
C ALA A 38 6.60 13.28 1.33
N MET A 39 7.03 12.41 0.42
CA MET A 39 7.29 12.76 -0.98
C MET A 39 6.00 13.10 -1.74
N GLU A 40 4.94 12.32 -1.56
CA GLU A 40 3.60 12.59 -2.12
C GLU A 40 3.09 13.96 -1.66
N TYR A 41 3.15 14.24 -0.35
CA TYR A 41 2.74 15.51 0.22
C TYR A 41 3.57 16.68 -0.32
N ASN A 42 4.89 16.53 -0.42
CA ASN A 42 5.76 17.56 -0.97
C ASN A 42 5.49 17.84 -2.46
N ASN A 43 5.18 16.80 -3.24
CA ASN A 43 4.87 16.94 -4.66
C ASN A 43 3.51 17.63 -4.91
N LEU A 44 2.49 17.26 -4.13
CA LEU A 44 1.11 17.67 -4.39
C LEU A 44 0.68 18.91 -3.59
N GLY A 45 1.30 19.15 -2.44
CA GLY A 45 0.84 20.10 -1.44
C GLY A 45 -0.43 19.63 -0.71
N PHE A 46 -0.80 20.38 0.33
CA PHE A 46 -1.87 19.99 1.27
C PHE A 46 -3.21 19.68 0.61
N SER A 47 -3.71 20.55 -0.27
CA SER A 47 -5.06 20.41 -0.82
C SER A 47 -5.19 19.19 -1.72
N LYS A 48 -4.25 18.99 -2.65
CA LYS A 48 -4.29 17.84 -3.58
C LYS A 48 -4.02 16.53 -2.85
N TYR A 49 -3.07 16.50 -1.92
CA TYR A 49 -2.78 15.31 -1.12
C TYR A 49 -3.99 14.82 -0.30
N ASN A 50 -4.76 15.75 0.28
CA ASN A 50 -5.96 15.38 1.05
C ASN A 50 -7.16 15.01 0.17
N ALA A 51 -7.14 15.36 -1.12
CA ALA A 51 -8.16 14.97 -2.08
C ALA A 51 -7.90 13.60 -2.73
N LEU A 52 -6.72 13.01 -2.52
CA LEU A 52 -6.40 11.68 -3.03
C LEU A 52 -7.27 10.60 -2.38
N ASN A 53 -7.65 9.62 -3.20
CA ASN A 53 -8.25 8.39 -2.71
C ASN A 53 -7.25 7.67 -1.81
N GLN A 54 -7.74 7.11 -0.70
CA GLN A 54 -6.88 6.48 0.30
C GLN A 54 -6.05 5.35 -0.30
N TRP A 55 -6.64 4.53 -1.17
CA TRP A 55 -5.94 3.42 -1.81
C TRP A 55 -4.76 3.88 -2.68
N VAL A 56 -4.82 5.08 -3.27
CA VAL A 56 -3.72 5.62 -4.07
C VAL A 56 -2.53 5.93 -3.16
N ARG A 57 -2.76 6.65 -2.05
CA ARG A 57 -1.71 7.02 -1.10
C ARG A 57 -1.07 5.80 -0.44
N GLU A 58 -1.90 4.94 0.14
CA GLU A 58 -1.41 3.77 0.87
C GLU A 58 -0.81 2.74 -0.10
N GLY A 59 -1.43 2.52 -1.26
CA GLY A 59 -0.95 1.55 -2.24
C GLY A 59 0.39 1.94 -2.88
N ILE A 60 0.62 3.22 -3.17
CA ILE A 60 1.92 3.73 -3.64
C ILE A 60 2.98 3.59 -2.54
N ALA A 61 2.65 3.98 -1.31
CA ALA A 61 3.58 3.86 -0.19
C ALA A 61 3.95 2.39 0.10
N ASP A 62 2.99 1.47 0.02
CA ASP A 62 3.21 0.03 0.15
C ASP A 62 4.06 -0.53 -1.01
N HIS A 63 3.83 -0.08 -2.25
CA HIS A 63 4.64 -0.46 -3.41
C HIS A 63 6.10 -0.03 -3.25
N ILE A 64 6.34 1.20 -2.79
CA ILE A 64 7.70 1.71 -2.55
C ILE A 64 8.37 1.01 -1.38
N GLY A 65 7.61 0.74 -0.31
CA GLY A 65 8.16 0.15 0.91
C GLY A 65 8.44 -1.34 0.81
N ARG A 66 7.67 -2.09 0.01
CA ARG A 66 7.71 -3.55 0.01
C ARG A 66 8.61 -4.09 -1.09
N ASP A 67 9.64 -4.84 -0.70
CA ASP A 67 10.58 -5.46 -1.64
C ASP A 67 9.93 -6.52 -2.55
N LYS A 68 9.01 -7.33 -2.03
CA LYS A 68 8.36 -8.42 -2.79
C LYS A 68 6.86 -8.43 -2.57
N PHE A 69 6.10 -8.42 -3.67
CA PHE A 69 4.66 -8.57 -3.67
C PHE A 69 4.23 -9.68 -4.64
N ASP A 70 3.56 -10.70 -4.11
CA ASP A 70 3.00 -11.79 -4.92
C ASP A 70 1.60 -11.42 -5.37
N PHE A 71 1.52 -10.78 -6.53
CA PHE A 71 0.27 -10.29 -7.10
C PHE A 71 -0.77 -11.39 -7.29
N ASP A 72 -0.37 -12.53 -7.84
CA ASP A 72 -1.30 -13.60 -8.21
C ASP A 72 -1.92 -14.24 -6.96
N LYS A 73 -1.10 -14.46 -5.93
CA LYS A 73 -1.57 -14.93 -4.62
C LYS A 73 -2.50 -13.91 -3.95
N MET A 74 -2.15 -12.63 -3.97
CA MET A 74 -3.00 -11.59 -3.36
C MET A 74 -4.33 -11.42 -4.11
N LEU A 75 -4.33 -11.53 -5.44
CA LEU A 75 -5.56 -11.53 -6.23
C LEU A 75 -6.44 -12.74 -5.93
N GLU A 76 -5.85 -13.92 -5.72
CA GLU A 76 -6.59 -15.10 -5.27
C GLU A 76 -7.21 -14.90 -3.88
N ASN A 77 -6.42 -14.40 -2.92
CA ASN A 77 -6.91 -14.07 -1.58
C ASN A 77 -8.05 -13.06 -1.61
N TYR A 78 -7.95 -12.07 -2.50
CA TYR A 78 -8.98 -11.07 -2.72
C TYR A 78 -10.28 -11.71 -3.22
N ARG A 79 -10.20 -12.55 -4.26
CA ARG A 79 -11.37 -13.25 -4.83
C ARG A 79 -12.03 -14.20 -3.84
N ASN A 80 -11.26 -14.79 -2.94
CA ASN A 80 -11.75 -15.65 -1.86
C ASN A 80 -12.27 -14.86 -0.64
N ASN A 81 -12.30 -13.52 -0.70
CA ASN A 81 -12.76 -12.64 0.39
C ASN A 81 -12.07 -12.92 1.73
N LEU A 82 -10.76 -13.20 1.71
CA LEU A 82 -10.03 -13.47 2.94
C LEU A 82 -9.98 -12.20 3.82
N PRO A 83 -10.17 -12.30 5.15
CA PRO A 83 -10.26 -11.13 6.04
C PRO A 83 -9.06 -10.18 5.97
N MET A 84 -7.87 -10.69 5.68
CA MET A 84 -6.65 -9.88 5.54
C MET A 84 -6.67 -8.91 4.34
N MET A 85 -7.57 -9.13 3.37
CA MET A 85 -7.76 -8.25 2.23
C MET A 85 -8.77 -7.13 2.53
N ASP A 86 -9.48 -7.17 3.66
CA ASP A 86 -10.34 -6.07 4.08
C ASP A 86 -9.60 -5.25 5.15
N TYR A 87 -9.21 -4.02 4.79
CA TYR A 87 -8.49 -3.14 5.72
C TYR A 87 -9.31 -2.78 6.96
N LYS A 88 -10.64 -2.75 6.86
CA LYS A 88 -11.53 -2.46 8.00
C LYS A 88 -11.56 -3.60 9.01
N GLN A 89 -11.29 -4.82 8.56
CA GLN A 89 -11.23 -6.00 9.41
C GLN A 89 -9.81 -6.27 9.92
N SER A 90 -8.81 -6.17 9.04
CA SER A 90 -7.43 -6.56 9.35
C SER A 90 -6.55 -5.41 9.84
N GLY A 91 -6.91 -4.17 9.53
CA GLY A 91 -6.02 -3.01 9.67
C GLY A 91 -4.84 -3.02 8.70
N LEU A 92 -4.83 -3.92 7.71
CA LEU A 92 -3.79 -4.02 6.69
C LEU A 92 -4.28 -3.42 5.37
N TYR A 93 -3.41 -2.71 4.67
CA TYR A 93 -3.73 -2.11 3.37
C TYR A 93 -3.38 -3.02 2.17
N LEU A 94 -3.40 -4.34 2.36
CA LEU A 94 -3.05 -5.32 1.31
C LEU A 94 -3.92 -5.21 0.05
N GLU A 95 -5.21 -4.88 0.20
CA GLU A 95 -6.07 -4.59 -0.95
C GLU A 95 -5.61 -3.34 -1.71
N TYR A 96 -5.18 -2.28 -1.02
CA TYR A 96 -4.72 -1.06 -1.67
C TYR A 96 -3.41 -1.26 -2.41
N GLN A 97 -2.47 -2.01 -1.81
CA GLN A 97 -1.27 -2.44 -2.53
C GLN A 97 -1.63 -3.28 -3.77
N LEU A 98 -2.56 -4.24 -3.64
CA LEU A 98 -3.00 -5.04 -4.78
C LEU A 98 -3.54 -4.18 -5.93
N LEU A 99 -4.32 -3.13 -5.65
CA LEU A 99 -4.82 -2.20 -6.66
C LEU A 99 -3.70 -1.39 -7.32
N ALA A 100 -2.73 -0.89 -6.55
CA ALA A 100 -1.58 -0.17 -7.10
C ALA A 100 -0.75 -1.07 -8.03
N GLU A 101 -0.45 -2.29 -7.57
CA GLU A 101 0.29 -3.29 -8.35
C GLU A 101 -0.45 -3.70 -9.62
N TYR A 102 -1.78 -3.79 -9.58
CA TYR A 102 -2.59 -3.98 -10.79
C TYR A 102 -2.37 -2.85 -11.80
N MET A 103 -2.43 -1.60 -11.34
CA MET A 103 -2.26 -0.43 -12.19
C MET A 103 -0.86 -0.36 -12.80
N PHE A 104 0.18 -0.68 -12.03
CA PHE A 104 1.55 -0.74 -12.53
C PHE A 104 1.73 -1.88 -13.54
N LYS A 105 1.33 -3.10 -13.18
CA LYS A 105 1.59 -4.31 -13.96
C LYS A 105 0.75 -4.41 -15.24
N TYR A 106 -0.54 -4.06 -15.18
CA TYR A 106 -1.48 -4.31 -16.29
C TYR A 106 -1.96 -3.05 -17.01
N LYS A 107 -1.90 -1.88 -16.37
CA LYS A 107 -2.32 -0.61 -16.99
C LYS A 107 -1.14 0.25 -17.44
N GLY A 108 0.09 -0.16 -17.12
CA GLY A 108 1.31 0.58 -17.45
C GLY A 108 1.36 1.95 -16.76
N ALA A 109 0.68 2.10 -15.62
CA ALA A 109 0.76 3.30 -14.83
C ALA A 109 2.16 3.46 -14.21
N ASN A 110 2.50 4.69 -13.85
CA ASN A 110 3.58 5.01 -12.93
C ASN A 110 3.04 5.84 -11.75
N VAL A 111 3.88 6.07 -10.74
CA VAL A 111 3.53 6.80 -9.51
C VAL A 111 2.93 8.16 -9.85
N GLU A 112 3.57 8.93 -10.72
CA GLU A 112 3.12 10.27 -11.10
C GLU A 112 1.72 10.23 -11.73
N SER A 113 1.49 9.29 -12.65
CA SER A 113 0.19 9.15 -13.32
C SER A 113 -0.93 8.73 -12.38
N LEU A 114 -0.64 7.93 -11.34
CA LEU A 114 -1.62 7.55 -10.33
C LEU A 114 -1.98 8.72 -9.43
N LEU A 115 -0.98 9.48 -8.98
CA LEU A 115 -1.18 10.69 -8.18
C LEU A 115 -1.96 11.76 -8.94
N GLU A 116 -1.70 11.92 -10.25
CA GLU A 116 -2.38 12.92 -11.09
C GLU A 116 -3.82 12.50 -11.42
N LYS A 117 -4.03 11.26 -11.87
CA LYS A 117 -5.35 10.78 -12.29
C LYS A 117 -6.28 10.47 -11.13
N ASN A 118 -5.72 10.07 -9.98
CA ASN A 118 -6.44 9.67 -8.78
C ASN A 118 -7.69 8.80 -9.08
N PRO A 119 -7.52 7.62 -9.72
CA PRO A 119 -8.64 6.88 -10.26
C PRO A 119 -9.58 6.37 -9.18
N SER A 120 -10.85 6.15 -9.56
CA SER A 120 -11.87 5.61 -8.67
C SER A 120 -11.51 4.21 -8.19
N GLU A 121 -11.54 4.00 -6.89
CA GLU A 121 -11.28 2.68 -6.29
C GLU A 121 -12.20 1.60 -6.85
N THR A 122 -13.50 1.90 -6.96
CA THR A 122 -14.53 0.97 -7.45
C THR A 122 -14.28 0.56 -8.90
N GLU A 123 -13.86 1.50 -9.74
CA GLU A 123 -13.58 1.20 -11.15
C GLU A 123 -12.36 0.28 -11.27
N VAL A 124 -11.27 0.60 -10.57
CA VAL A 124 -10.05 -0.22 -10.58
C VAL A 124 -10.32 -1.62 -10.02
N LYS A 125 -11.10 -1.75 -8.94
CA LYS A 125 -11.51 -3.04 -8.39
C LYS A 125 -12.27 -3.89 -9.41
N ASN A 126 -13.25 -3.29 -10.08
CA ASN A 126 -14.06 -3.99 -11.08
C ASN A 126 -13.20 -4.44 -12.28
N GLU A 127 -12.31 -3.58 -12.77
CA GLU A 127 -11.40 -3.93 -13.86
C GLU A 127 -10.45 -5.07 -13.47
N MET A 128 -9.84 -4.99 -12.29
CA MET A 128 -8.92 -6.00 -11.78
C MET A 128 -9.61 -7.36 -11.57
N GLN A 129 -10.83 -7.39 -11.04
CA GLN A 129 -11.56 -8.65 -10.83
C GLN A 129 -11.80 -9.41 -12.14
N ASN A 130 -11.99 -8.68 -13.24
CA ASN A 130 -12.21 -9.23 -14.58
C ASN A 130 -10.95 -9.74 -15.28
N LEU A 131 -9.76 -9.64 -14.67
CA LEU A 131 -8.55 -10.27 -15.19
C LEU A 131 -8.76 -11.79 -15.33
N THR A 132 -8.82 -12.28 -16.56
CA THR A 132 -8.82 -13.72 -16.84
C THR A 132 -7.40 -14.26 -16.64
N LYS A 133 -7.29 -15.47 -16.06
CA LYS A 133 -6.01 -16.19 -15.93
C LYS A 133 -5.50 -16.62 -17.28
#